data_AF-K2GJ76-F1
#
_entry.id   AF-K2GJ76-F1
#
_cell.length_a   1.000
_cell.length_b   1.000
_cell.length_c   1.000
_cell.angle_alpha   90.00
_cell.angle_beta   90.00
_cell.angle_gamma   90.00
#
_symmetry.space_group_name_H-M   'P 1'
#
loop_
_entity.id
_entity.type
_entity.pdbx_description
1 polymer ?
#
loop_
_entity_poly.entity_id
_entity_poly.type
_entity_poly.pdbx_seq_one_letter_code
_entity_poly.pdbx_strand_id
1 'polypeptide(L)' 'MQQLELNHRPHDCRHTFATLMDNADANKLSIKRIMGHAAKDITDKVYTHKDIKQLLMAIDRL' A
#
# COMPACT_ATOMS: atom_id res chain seq x y z
N MET A 1 8.46 -5.51 19.57
CA MET A 1 9.85 -5.74 19.11
C MET A 1 10.85 -5.97 20.25
N GLN A 2 10.49 -5.71 21.51
CA GLN A 2 11.37 -5.94 22.68
C GLN A 2 11.89 -7.38 22.82
N GLN A 3 11.05 -8.41 22.58
CA GLN A 3 11.52 -9.81 22.59
C GLN A 3 12.59 -10.10 21.51
N LEU A 4 12.57 -9.34 20.42
CA LEU A 4 13.54 -9.45 19.33
C LEU A 4 14.68 -8.42 19.48
N GLU A 5 14.71 -7.65 20.57
CA GLU A 5 15.69 -6.57 20.83
C GLU A 5 15.76 -5.50 19.72
N LEU A 6 14.65 -5.30 19.00
CA LEU A 6 14.57 -4.35 17.89
C LEU A 6 13.90 -3.04 18.32
N ASN A 7 14.49 -1.91 17.92
CA ASN A 7 13.94 -0.55 18.11
C ASN A 7 12.94 -0.16 17.00
N HIS A 8 12.06 -1.09 16.64
CA HIS A 8 11.04 -0.91 15.60
C HIS A 8 9.63 -1.00 16.16
N ARG A 9 8.68 -0.35 15.49
CA ARG A 9 7.25 -0.45 15.77
C ARG A 9 6.59 -1.32 14.70
N PRO A 10 5.48 -2.04 15.01
CA PRO A 10 4.74 -2.77 13.99
C PRO A 10 4.29 -1.90 12.80
N HIS A 11 4.08 -0.60 13.02
CA HIS A 11 3.73 0.35 11.96
C HIS A 11 4.86 0.57 10.94
N ASP A 12 6.11 0.26 11.29
CA ASP A 12 7.26 0.39 10.40
C ASP A 12 7.10 -0.53 9.19
N CYS A 13 6.54 -1.73 9.36
CA CYS A 13 6.23 -2.65 8.26
C CYS A 13 5.25 -2.02 7.25
N ARG A 14 4.29 -1.21 7.71
CA ARG A 14 3.34 -0.51 6.85
C ARG A 14 4.03 0.62 6.06
N HIS A 15 4.99 1.31 6.66
CA HIS A 15 5.82 2.28 5.96
C HIS A 15 6.71 1.61 4.92
N THR A 16 7.41 0.54 5.31
CA THR A 16 8.28 -0.23 4.41
C THR A 16 7.50 -0.77 3.22
N PHE A 17 6.31 -1.35 3.45
CA PHE A 17 5.42 -1.80 2.37
C PHE A 17 5.09 -0.68 1.37
N ALA A 18 4.70 0.49 1.86
CA ALA A 18 4.37 1.63 1.01
C ALA A 18 5.57 2.07 0.15
N THR A 19 6.75 2.16 0.77
CA THR A 19 7.99 2.54 0.07
C THR A 19 8.40 1.51 -0.98
N LEU A 20 8.35 0.21 -0.66
CA LEU A 20 8.72 -0.83 -1.61
C LEU A 20 7.78 -0.87 -2.82
N MET A 21 6.47 -0.72 -2.60
CA MET A 21 5.49 -0.66 -3.69
C MET A 21 5.68 0.57 -4.59
N ASP A 22 6.00 1.73 -4.00
CA ASP A 22 6.30 2.95 -4.76
C ASP A 22 7.59 2.78 -5.57
N ASN A 23 8.63 2.15 -4.99
CA ASN A 23 9.87 1.79 -5.70
C ASN A 23 9.63 0.81 -6.85
N ALA A 24 8.64 -0.08 -6.73
CA ALA A 24 8.22 -1.01 -7.78
C ALA A 24 7.29 -0.36 -8.85
N ASP A 25 7.15 0.97 -8.81
CA ASP A 25 6.26 1.77 -9.66
C ASP A 25 4.83 1.23 -9.69
N ALA A 26 4.38 0.67 -8.56
CA ALA A 26 3.03 0.16 -8.44
C ALA A 26 2.03 1.32 -8.46
N ASN A 27 0.83 1.08 -9.00
CA ASN A 27 -0.17 2.12 -9.11
C ASN A 27 -0.52 2.72 -7.74
N LYS A 28 -0.35 4.04 -7.59
CA LYS A 28 -0.54 4.74 -6.30
C LYS A 28 -1.93 4.57 -5.68
N LEU A 29 -2.99 4.46 -6.49
CA LEU A 29 -4.33 4.19 -5.97
C LEU A 29 -4.44 2.75 -5.46
N SER A 30 -3.84 1.77 -6.15
CA SER A 30 -3.77 0.39 -5.66
C SER A 30 -3.05 0.33 -4.31
N ILE A 31 -1.90 1.00 -4.15
CA ILE A 31 -1.16 1.06 -2.87
C ILE A 31 -2.07 1.57 -1.75
N LYS A 32 -2.73 2.73 -1.96
CA LYS A 32 -3.67 3.30 -0.99
C LYS A 32 -4.79 2.32 -0.62
N ARG A 33 -5.40 1.65 -1.61
CA ARG A 33 -6.50 0.71 -1.35
C ARG A 33 -6.04 -0.54 -0.60
N ILE A 34 -4.90 -1.13 -0.96
CA ILE A 34 -4.33 -2.29 -0.25
C ILE A 34 -4.03 -1.92 1.21
N MET A 35 -3.49 -0.73 1.44
CA MET A 35 -3.23 -0.22 2.79
C MET A 35 -4.48 0.23 3.54
N GLY A 36 -5.68 0.22 2.93
CA GLY A 36 -6.91 0.70 3.56
C GLY A 36 -6.94 2.22 3.81
N HIS A 37 -6.23 3.01 3.00
CA HIS A 37 -6.27 4.47 3.06
C HIS A 37 -7.51 5.02 2.35
N ALA A 38 -8.15 6.00 2.97
CA ALA A 38 -9.25 6.72 2.34
C ALA A 38 -8.75 7.57 1.16
N ALA A 39 -9.44 7.47 0.02
CA ALA A 39 -9.20 8.35 -1.12
C ALA A 39 -9.67 9.78 -0.80
N LYS A 40 -8.75 10.74 -0.92
CA LYS A 40 -9.04 12.17 -0.71
C LYS A 40 -9.50 12.87 -1.99
N ASP A 41 -9.01 12.42 -3.15
CA ASP A 41 -9.30 13.01 -4.45
C ASP A 41 -10.59 12.44 -5.06
N ILE A 42 -11.39 13.30 -5.71
CA ILE A 42 -12.67 12.89 -6.29
C ILE A 42 -12.49 11.91 -7.46
N THR A 43 -11.42 12.05 -8.24
CA THR A 43 -11.08 11.14 -9.34
C THR A 43 -10.77 9.75 -8.81
N ASP A 44 -9.90 9.65 -7.80
CA ASP A 44 -9.54 8.38 -7.15
C ASP A 44 -10.75 7.71 -6.44
N LYS A 45 -11.65 8.52 -5.89
CA LYS A 45 -12.80 8.05 -5.10
C LYS A 45 -14.00 7.64 -5.95
N VAL A 46 -14.34 8.43 -6.98
CA VAL A 46 -15.59 8.29 -7.74
C VAL A 46 -15.35 7.66 -9.12
N TYR A 47 -14.29 8.06 -9.79
CA TYR A 47 -14.09 7.73 -11.21
C TYR A 47 -13.11 6.59 -11.45
N THR A 48 -12.18 6.37 -10.52
CA THR A 48 -11.16 5.33 -10.67
C THR A 48 -11.56 4.09 -9.91
N HIS A 49 -11.95 3.05 -10.65
CA HIS A 49 -12.24 1.74 -10.09
C HIS A 49 -10.99 0.85 -10.16
N LYS A 50 -10.73 0.12 -9.06
CA LYS A 50 -9.74 -0.96 -9.00
C LYS A 50 -10.45 -2.22 -8.56
N ASP A 51 -10.41 -3.25 -9.41
CA ASP A 51 -10.93 -4.57 -9.07
C ASP A 51 -9.89 -5.39 -8.27
N ILE A 52 -10.33 -6.52 -7.70
CA ILE A 52 -9.47 -7.38 -6.88
C ILE A 52 -8.27 -7.91 -7.66
N LYS A 53 -8.42 -8.25 -8.95
CA LYS A 53 -7.32 -8.76 -9.78
C LYS A 53 -6.26 -7.69 -9.99
N GLN A 54 -6.66 -6.44 -10.20
CA GLN A 54 -5.75 -5.31 -10.32
C GLN A 54 -5.02 -5.00 -9.02
N LEU A 55 -5.63 -5.24 -7.86
CA LEU A 55 -4.96 -5.12 -6.57
C LEU A 55 -3.94 -6.25 -6.37
N LEU A 56 -4.28 -7.49 -6.72
CA LEU A 56 -3.37 -8.63 -6.67
C LEU A 56 -2.15 -8.42 -7.59
N MET A 57 -2.39 -8.05 -8.87
CA MET A 57 -1.30 -7.74 -9.80
C MET A 57 -0.39 -6.62 -9.32
N ALA A 58 -0.90 -5.68 -8.50
CA ALA A 58 -0.06 -4.65 -7.90
C ALA A 58 0.80 -5.21 -6.76
N ILE A 59 0.23 -6.09 -5.92
CA ILE A 59 0.97 -6.78 -4.84
C ILE A 59 2.07 -7.66 -5.43
N ASP A 60 1.80 -8.36 -6.53
CA ASP A 60 2.77 -9.27 -7.19
C ASP A 60 3.96 -8.54 -7.86
N ARG A 61 4.03 -7.21 -7.75
CA ARG A 61 5.21 -6.43 -8.14
C ARG A 61 6.31 -6.37 -7.06
N LEU A 62 6.00 -6.83 -5.86
CA LEU A 62 6.94 -7.07 -4.76
C LEU A 62 7.50 -8.49 -4.83
#